data_AF-A0A509MCR7-F1
#
_entry.id   AF-A0A509MCR7-F1
#
_cell.length_a   1.000
_cell.length_b   1.000
_cell.length_c   1.000
_cell.angle_alpha   90.00
_cell.angle_beta   90.00
_cell.angle_gamma   90.00
#
_symmetry.space_group_name_H-M   'P 1'
#
loop_
_entity.id
_entity.type
_entity.pdbx_description
1 polymer ?
#
loop_
_entity_poly.entity_id
_entity_poly.type
_entity_poly.pdbx_seq_one_letter_code
_entity_poly.pdbx_strand_id
1 'polypeptide(L)'
;MMSSMVACSGPSASEKASASFHNSVSAARDALFEEAKVTNQGFFDLDESLGLAGGVTELPAEMDQYVMGNARGYVENLLQMVHRDHERTAPNTKAILIGPAVYDGPKMPALAEADARAEIVIERCIDARQSPQLNAQGNPIEGSDNVLHQILFLDHDKDGKLKIFETTSGKVDSCPLAA
;
A
#
# COMPACT_ATOMS: atom_id res chain seq x y z
N MET A 1 -73.35 6.51 -32.67
CA MET A 1 -71.96 6.06 -32.91
C MET A 1 -71.09 6.73 -31.86
N MET A 2 -70.77 6.04 -30.77
CA MET A 2 -69.92 6.53 -29.68
C MET A 2 -68.69 5.61 -29.61
N SER A 3 -67.53 6.11 -30.03
CA SER A 3 -66.26 5.41 -29.87
C SER A 3 -65.62 5.83 -28.56
N SER A 4 -65.58 4.91 -27.60
CA SER A 4 -64.70 5.01 -26.43
C SER A 4 -63.30 4.57 -26.87
N MET A 5 -62.28 5.39 -26.63
CA MET A 5 -60.88 4.98 -26.76
C MET A 5 -60.23 4.86 -25.39
N VAL A 6 -59.44 3.80 -25.31
CA VAL A 6 -58.86 3.14 -24.16
C VAL A 6 -57.62 3.88 -23.66
N ALA A 7 -57.37 3.74 -22.36
CA ALA A 7 -56.31 4.37 -21.59
C ALA A 7 -54.88 4.15 -22.15
N CYS A 8 -54.06 5.19 -22.06
CA CYS A 8 -52.60 5.12 -22.20
C CYS A 8 -51.99 4.44 -20.95
N SER A 9 -51.56 3.20 -21.10
CA SER A 9 -50.61 2.57 -20.17
C SER A 9 -49.21 2.70 -20.76
N GLY A 10 -48.52 3.80 -20.43
CA GLY A 10 -47.09 3.94 -20.71
C GLY A 10 -46.28 3.02 -19.78
N PRO A 11 -45.20 2.37 -20.25
CA PRO A 11 -44.39 1.52 -19.40
C PRO A 11 -43.65 2.35 -18.34
N SER A 12 -43.81 1.94 -17.08
CA SER A 12 -42.99 2.40 -15.97
C SER A 12 -41.54 1.96 -16.21
N ALA A 13 -40.69 2.88 -16.66
CA ALA A 13 -39.25 2.67 -16.78
C ALA A 13 -38.55 3.47 -15.67
N SER A 14 -38.53 2.93 -14.45
CA SER A 14 -37.74 3.52 -13.38
C SER A 14 -37.33 2.52 -12.31
N GLU A 15 -36.74 1.38 -12.69
CA GLU A 15 -36.16 0.44 -11.71
C GLU A 15 -34.81 -0.17 -12.13
N LYS A 16 -34.29 0.12 -13.32
CA LYS A 16 -33.02 -0.48 -13.82
C LYS A 16 -31.79 0.45 -13.80
N ALA A 17 -31.96 1.72 -13.46
CA ALA A 17 -30.82 2.65 -13.41
C ALA A 17 -29.92 2.38 -12.19
N SER A 18 -30.49 2.08 -11.03
CA SER A 18 -29.74 2.03 -9.76
C SER A 18 -28.77 0.85 -9.67
N ALA A 19 -29.07 -0.30 -10.25
CA ALA A 19 -28.19 -1.48 -10.21
C ALA A 19 -26.89 -1.29 -11.04
N SER A 20 -26.94 -0.50 -12.11
CA SER A 20 -25.77 -0.28 -12.98
C SER A 20 -24.70 0.58 -12.32
N PHE A 21 -25.09 1.59 -11.53
CA PHE A 21 -24.15 2.50 -10.88
C PHE A 21 -23.47 1.88 -9.66
N HIS A 22 -24.18 1.05 -8.89
CA HIS A 22 -23.58 0.36 -7.74
C HIS A 22 -22.55 -0.69 -8.15
N ASN A 23 -22.80 -1.42 -9.24
CA ASN A 23 -21.87 -2.44 -9.73
C ASN A 23 -20.58 -1.85 -10.33
N SER A 24 -20.67 -0.71 -11.02
CA SER A 24 -19.49 -0.08 -11.63
C SER A 24 -18.57 0.57 -10.59
N VAL A 25 -19.13 1.17 -9.53
CA VAL A 25 -18.35 1.75 -8.43
C VAL A 25 -17.63 0.66 -7.63
N SER A 26 -18.29 -0.49 -7.38
CA SER A 26 -17.63 -1.63 -6.73
C SER A 26 -16.48 -2.15 -7.59
N ALA A 27 -16.71 -2.38 -8.89
CA ALA A 27 -15.68 -2.90 -9.78
C ALA A 27 -14.46 -1.96 -9.90
N ALA A 28 -14.68 -0.64 -9.92
CA ALA A 28 -13.58 0.33 -9.93
C ALA A 28 -12.75 0.31 -8.64
N ARG A 29 -13.42 0.19 -7.48
CA ARG A 29 -12.73 0.06 -6.18
C ARG A 29 -11.96 -1.26 -6.06
N ASP A 30 -12.53 -2.35 -6.56
CA ASP A 30 -11.88 -3.66 -6.56
C ASP A 30 -10.64 -3.63 -7.46
N ALA A 31 -10.75 -3.04 -8.66
CA ALA A 31 -9.61 -2.86 -9.56
C ALA A 31 -8.50 -2.00 -8.94
N LEU A 32 -8.85 -0.89 -8.28
CA LEU A 32 -7.89 -0.05 -7.57
C LEU A 32 -7.18 -0.80 -6.44
N PHE A 33 -7.90 -1.64 -5.71
CA PHE A 33 -7.29 -2.46 -4.65
C PHE A 33 -6.37 -3.55 -5.21
N GLU A 34 -6.72 -4.18 -6.33
CA GLU A 34 -5.82 -5.12 -7.01
C GLU A 34 -4.54 -4.43 -7.52
N GLU A 35 -4.64 -3.20 -8.04
CA GLU A 35 -3.46 -2.41 -8.40
C GLU A 35 -2.61 -2.09 -7.15
N ALA A 36 -3.26 -1.70 -6.05
CA ALA A 36 -2.58 -1.43 -4.78
C ALA A 36 -1.84 -2.67 -4.24
N LYS A 37 -2.38 -3.88 -4.42
CA LYS A 37 -1.68 -5.14 -4.08
C LYS A 37 -0.41 -5.31 -4.90
N VAL A 38 -0.47 -5.05 -6.22
CA VAL A 38 0.69 -5.17 -7.11
C VAL A 38 1.76 -4.15 -6.71
N THR A 39 1.39 -2.88 -6.53
CA THR A 39 2.31 -1.84 -6.06
C THR A 39 2.93 -2.19 -4.72
N ASN A 40 2.13 -2.67 -3.76
CA ASN A 40 2.58 -3.06 -2.44
C ASN A 40 3.59 -4.22 -2.46
N GLN A 41 3.30 -5.27 -3.23
CA GLN A 41 4.18 -6.43 -3.37
C GLN A 41 5.48 -6.07 -4.06
N GLY A 42 5.41 -5.35 -5.18
CA GLY A 42 6.60 -4.92 -5.93
C GLY A 42 7.50 -3.98 -5.12
N PHE A 43 6.89 -3.05 -4.37
CA PHE A 43 7.62 -2.21 -3.42
C PHE A 43 8.37 -3.05 -2.37
N PHE A 44 7.66 -3.98 -1.73
CA PHE A 44 8.22 -4.82 -0.68
C PHE A 44 9.37 -5.69 -1.19
N ASP A 45 9.20 -6.35 -2.33
CA ASP A 45 10.22 -7.23 -2.89
C ASP A 45 11.49 -6.45 -3.29
N LEU A 46 11.33 -5.24 -3.84
CA LEU A 46 12.47 -4.40 -4.18
C LEU A 46 13.17 -3.86 -2.91
N ASP A 47 12.43 -3.36 -1.93
CA ASP A 47 12.99 -2.85 -0.67
C ASP A 47 13.76 -3.94 0.10
N GLU A 48 13.21 -5.15 0.19
CA GLU A 48 13.89 -6.32 0.78
C GLU A 48 15.20 -6.66 0.04
N SER A 49 15.17 -6.64 -1.29
CA SER A 49 16.36 -6.90 -2.11
C SER A 49 17.47 -5.88 -1.87
N LEU A 50 17.11 -4.59 -1.75
CA LEU A 50 18.06 -3.52 -1.45
C LEU A 50 18.59 -3.62 0.00
N GLY A 51 17.73 -3.98 0.96
CA GLY A 51 18.15 -4.27 2.34
C GLY A 51 19.14 -5.44 2.43
N LEU A 52 18.92 -6.52 1.67
CA LEU A 52 19.84 -7.66 1.57
C LEU A 52 21.18 -7.28 0.93
N ALA A 53 21.18 -6.35 -0.04
CA ALA A 53 22.38 -5.82 -0.64
C ALA A 53 23.17 -4.85 0.27
N GLY A 54 22.60 -4.50 1.44
CA GLY A 54 23.19 -3.55 2.38
C GLY A 54 22.92 -2.10 2.01
N GLY A 55 21.69 -1.81 1.58
CA GLY A 55 21.25 -0.46 1.25
C GLY A 55 21.79 0.04 -0.08
N VAL A 56 21.64 1.34 -0.32
CA VAL A 56 22.09 2.00 -1.55
C VAL A 56 22.68 3.38 -1.27
N THR A 57 23.57 3.85 -2.13
CA THR A 57 23.99 5.27 -2.15
C THR A 57 22.94 6.15 -2.80
N GLU A 58 22.25 5.65 -3.81
CA GLU A 58 21.19 6.34 -4.54
C GLU A 58 20.04 5.36 -4.80
N LEU A 59 18.81 5.83 -4.68
CA LEU A 59 17.65 4.99 -4.85
C LEU A 59 17.49 4.60 -6.34
N PRO A 60 17.42 3.30 -6.69
CA PRO A 60 17.35 2.88 -8.08
C PRO A 60 16.06 3.39 -8.74
N ALA A 61 16.13 3.71 -10.04
CA ALA A 61 14.99 4.20 -10.80
C ALA A 61 13.81 3.22 -10.85
N GLU A 62 14.05 1.92 -10.62
CA GLU A 62 12.98 0.93 -10.49
C GLU A 62 12.05 1.24 -9.31
N MET A 63 12.57 1.85 -8.24
CA MET A 63 11.78 2.23 -7.06
C MET A 63 10.74 3.31 -7.39
N ASP A 64 10.98 4.15 -8.41
CA ASP A 64 10.01 5.16 -8.88
C ASP A 64 8.73 4.56 -9.49
N GLN A 65 8.70 3.24 -9.72
CA GLN A 65 7.49 2.55 -10.11
C GLN A 65 6.51 2.37 -8.94
N TYR A 66 6.99 2.46 -7.70
CA TYR A 66 6.21 2.08 -6.52
C TYR A 66 6.02 3.21 -5.51
N VAL A 67 6.97 4.13 -5.42
CA VAL A 67 6.93 5.24 -4.46
C VAL A 67 7.09 6.59 -5.14
N MET A 68 6.50 7.61 -4.54
CA MET A 68 6.68 9.01 -4.89
C MET A 68 6.60 9.89 -3.62
N GLY A 69 6.69 11.21 -3.77
CA GLY A 69 6.45 12.14 -2.67
C GLY A 69 7.31 11.88 -1.43
N ASN A 70 6.69 11.99 -0.25
CA ASN A 70 7.35 11.82 1.04
C ASN A 70 7.82 10.38 1.26
N ALA A 71 7.02 9.39 0.83
CA ALA A 71 7.37 7.98 0.93
C ALA A 71 8.67 7.66 0.18
N ARG A 72 8.88 8.23 -1.01
CA ARG A 72 10.14 8.06 -1.75
C ARG A 72 11.34 8.58 -0.95
N GLY A 73 11.25 9.81 -0.42
CA GLY A 73 12.32 10.40 0.37
C GLY A 73 12.60 9.62 1.67
N TYR A 74 11.56 9.08 2.31
CA TYR A 74 11.69 8.23 3.48
C TYR A 74 12.48 6.94 3.16
N VAL A 75 12.12 6.23 2.10
CA VAL A 75 12.79 4.99 1.67
C VAL A 75 14.25 5.26 1.27
N GLU A 76 14.50 6.32 0.50
CA GLU A 76 15.86 6.72 0.13
C GLU A 76 16.74 6.97 1.36
N ASN A 77 16.24 7.75 2.33
CA ASN A 77 16.97 8.01 3.56
C ASN A 77 17.28 6.72 4.33
N LEU A 78 16.30 5.81 4.48
CA LEU A 78 16.51 4.55 5.19
C LEU A 78 17.57 3.67 4.51
N LEU A 79 17.49 3.46 3.20
CA LEU A 79 18.44 2.62 2.50
C LEU A 79 19.85 3.24 2.42
N GLN A 80 19.94 4.57 2.39
CA GLN A 80 21.22 5.27 2.53
C GLN A 80 21.80 5.14 3.94
N MET A 81 20.97 5.13 4.98
CA MET A 81 21.42 4.85 6.34
C MET A 81 21.98 3.44 6.45
N VAL A 82 21.24 2.43 5.96
CA VAL A 82 21.68 1.02 5.94
C VAL A 82 23.03 0.91 5.23
N HIS A 83 23.20 1.57 4.08
CA HIS A 83 24.46 1.57 3.34
C HIS A 83 25.62 2.20 4.10
N ARG A 84 25.41 3.42 4.62
CA ARG A 84 26.41 4.18 5.35
C ARG A 84 26.88 3.44 6.60
N ASP A 85 25.97 2.78 7.30
CA ASP A 85 26.24 2.12 8.57
C ASP A 85 26.72 0.67 8.35
N HIS A 86 26.87 0.25 7.08
CA HIS A 86 27.25 -1.10 6.66
C HIS A 86 26.34 -2.19 7.25
N GLU A 87 25.07 -1.85 7.38
CA GLU A 87 24.02 -2.75 7.83
C GLU A 87 23.46 -3.52 6.65
N ARG A 88 22.79 -4.64 6.92
CA ARG A 88 22.05 -5.40 5.90
C ARG A 88 21.04 -6.36 6.52
N THR A 89 20.02 -6.74 5.76
CA THR A 89 19.18 -7.89 6.13
C THR A 89 20.02 -9.17 6.19
N ALA A 90 19.73 -10.04 7.16
CA ALA A 90 20.44 -11.30 7.32
C ALA A 90 20.38 -12.16 6.03
N PRO A 91 21.53 -12.66 5.53
CA PRO A 91 21.54 -13.47 4.31
C PRO A 91 20.68 -14.74 4.42
N ASN A 92 20.08 -15.16 3.31
CA ASN A 92 19.21 -16.34 3.23
C ASN A 92 17.95 -16.26 4.11
N THR A 93 17.55 -15.04 4.48
CA THR A 93 16.28 -14.77 5.16
C THR A 93 15.42 -13.88 4.28
N LYS A 94 14.11 -13.83 4.56
CA LYS A 94 13.18 -12.91 3.92
C LYS A 94 12.09 -12.57 4.93
N ALA A 95 11.75 -11.30 5.06
CA ALA A 95 10.62 -10.90 5.89
C ALA A 95 9.31 -11.44 5.30
N ILE A 96 8.28 -11.57 6.14
CA ILE A 96 6.96 -12.00 5.69
C ILE A 96 6.09 -10.75 5.51
N LEU A 97 5.61 -10.54 4.30
CA LEU A 97 4.58 -9.55 4.01
C LEU A 97 3.20 -10.13 4.35
N ILE A 98 2.47 -9.47 5.25
CA ILE A 98 1.11 -9.84 5.65
C ILE A 98 0.16 -8.73 5.18
N GLY A 99 -0.90 -9.11 4.45
CA GLY A 99 -1.80 -8.19 3.77
C GLY A 99 -1.45 -8.02 2.28
N PRO A 100 -1.82 -6.89 1.64
CA PRO A 100 -2.44 -5.71 2.23
C PRO A 100 -3.95 -5.88 2.45
N ALA A 101 -4.52 -5.01 3.29
CA ALA A 101 -5.97 -4.80 3.44
C ALA A 101 -6.30 -3.32 3.25
N VAL A 102 -7.54 -2.98 2.93
CA VAL A 102 -7.99 -1.57 2.95
C VAL A 102 -7.99 -1.10 4.40
N TYR A 103 -7.36 0.03 4.67
CA TYR A 103 -7.31 0.59 6.02
C TYR A 103 -8.67 1.18 6.41
N ASP A 104 -9.27 0.66 7.48
CA ASP A 104 -10.53 1.14 8.05
C ASP A 104 -10.40 1.66 9.49
N GLY A 105 -9.16 1.77 9.96
CA GLY A 105 -8.83 2.26 11.30
C GLY A 105 -9.06 3.76 11.52
N PRO A 106 -8.68 4.28 12.71
CA PRO A 106 -8.89 5.67 13.05
C PRO A 106 -8.15 6.63 12.11
N LYS A 107 -8.78 7.77 11.82
CA LYS A 107 -8.13 8.86 11.08
C LYS A 107 -6.97 9.44 11.88
N MET A 108 -5.89 9.77 11.19
CA MET A 108 -4.68 10.36 11.78
C MET A 108 -4.65 11.86 11.45
N PRO A 109 -4.89 12.77 12.42
CA PRO A 109 -4.98 14.21 12.14
C PRO A 109 -3.72 14.80 11.50
N ALA A 110 -2.54 14.27 11.83
CA ALA A 110 -1.26 14.68 11.24
C ALA A 110 -1.15 14.35 9.74
N LEU A 111 -1.99 13.47 9.22
CA LEU A 111 -2.00 13.00 7.84
C LEU A 111 -3.33 13.31 7.14
N ALA A 112 -4.10 14.27 7.66
CA ALA A 112 -5.41 14.61 7.10
C ALA A 112 -5.32 15.02 5.62
N GLU A 113 -4.26 15.71 5.22
CA GLU A 113 -4.04 16.09 3.82
C GLU A 113 -3.73 14.87 2.93
N ALA A 114 -2.92 13.93 3.42
CA ALA A 114 -2.63 12.69 2.71
C ALA A 114 -3.88 11.82 2.58
N ASP A 115 -4.65 11.68 3.67
CA ASP A 115 -5.91 10.93 3.68
C ASP A 115 -6.95 11.52 2.73
N ALA A 116 -7.05 12.85 2.62
CA ALA A 116 -7.97 13.51 1.70
C ALA A 116 -7.55 13.40 0.22
N ARG A 117 -6.24 13.27 -0.04
CA ARG A 117 -5.69 13.13 -1.39
C ARG A 117 -5.70 11.69 -1.89
N ALA A 118 -5.49 10.71 -1.01
CA ALA A 118 -5.31 9.33 -1.39
C ALA A 118 -6.54 8.77 -2.11
N GLU A 119 -6.31 8.08 -3.24
CA GLU A 119 -7.35 7.32 -3.91
C GLU A 119 -7.68 6.04 -3.14
N ILE A 120 -6.67 5.45 -2.49
CA ILE A 120 -6.82 4.30 -1.60
C ILE A 120 -5.80 4.37 -0.47
N VAL A 121 -6.23 3.97 0.72
CA VAL A 121 -5.36 3.77 1.88
C VAL A 121 -5.39 2.29 2.22
N ILE A 122 -4.22 1.67 2.25
CA ILE A 122 -4.07 0.26 2.63
C ILE A 122 -3.21 0.16 3.87
N GLU A 123 -3.33 -0.96 4.56
CA GLU A 123 -2.44 -1.35 5.64
C GLU A 123 -1.80 -2.70 5.35
N ARG A 124 -0.61 -2.91 5.91
CA ARG A 124 0.17 -4.14 5.81
C ARG A 124 0.99 -4.36 7.06
N CYS A 125 1.50 -5.56 7.23
CA CYS A 125 2.60 -5.80 8.15
C CYS A 125 3.82 -6.41 7.45
N ILE A 126 4.99 -6.10 7.99
CA ILE A 126 6.25 -6.76 7.67
C ILE A 126 6.71 -7.47 8.94
N ASP A 127 6.72 -8.80 8.93
CA ASP A 127 7.23 -9.62 10.03
C ASP A 127 8.68 -10.01 9.73
N ALA A 128 9.60 -9.34 10.42
CA ALA A 128 11.05 -9.49 10.27
C ALA A 128 11.68 -10.35 11.38
N ARG A 129 10.88 -11.03 12.22
CA ARG A 129 11.38 -11.85 13.35
C ARG A 129 12.32 -12.98 12.92
N GLN A 130 12.20 -13.43 11.67
CA GLN A 130 13.06 -14.46 11.07
C GLN A 130 14.07 -13.88 10.06
N SER A 131 14.14 -12.56 9.92
CA SER A 131 15.00 -11.84 8.97
C SER A 131 15.54 -10.55 9.58
N PRO A 132 16.30 -10.63 10.70
CA PRO A 132 16.80 -9.45 11.38
C PRO A 132 17.80 -8.68 10.50
N GLN A 133 17.98 -7.40 10.80
CA GLN A 133 19.10 -6.64 10.26
C GLN A 133 20.38 -6.94 11.05
N LEU A 134 21.50 -6.97 10.35
CA LEU A 134 22.82 -7.20 10.89
C LEU A 134 23.64 -5.91 10.77
N ASN A 135 24.43 -5.61 11.78
CA ASN A 135 25.40 -4.52 11.72
C ASN A 135 26.65 -4.89 10.92
N ALA A 136 27.59 -3.95 10.80
CA ALA A 136 28.86 -4.13 10.10
C ALA A 136 29.71 -5.33 10.58
N GLN A 137 29.53 -5.78 11.84
CA GLN A 137 30.24 -6.94 12.39
C GLN A 137 29.48 -8.25 12.16
N GLY A 138 28.31 -8.22 11.52
CA GLY A 138 27.45 -9.37 11.28
C GLY A 138 26.60 -9.79 12.48
N ASN A 139 26.50 -8.95 13.52
CA ASN A 139 25.66 -9.22 14.68
C ASN A 139 24.25 -8.66 14.46
N PRO A 140 23.19 -9.34 14.96
CA PRO A 140 21.83 -8.79 14.91
C PRO A 140 21.73 -7.43 15.60
N ILE A 141 21.05 -6.50 14.93
CA ILE A 141 20.71 -5.18 15.49
C ILE A 141 19.51 -5.35 16.41
N GLU A 142 19.62 -4.83 17.63
CA GLU A 142 18.57 -4.94 18.65
C GLU A 142 17.24 -4.36 18.15
N GLY A 143 16.18 -5.17 18.26
CA GLY A 143 14.84 -4.78 17.87
C GLY A 143 14.63 -4.65 16.36
N SER A 144 15.52 -5.20 15.53
CA SER A 144 15.29 -5.38 14.08
C SER A 144 14.44 -6.63 13.77
N ASP A 145 14.38 -7.57 14.70
CA ASP A 145 13.53 -8.76 14.72
C ASP A 145 12.11 -8.44 15.23
N ASN A 146 11.41 -7.55 14.54
CA ASN A 146 10.11 -7.05 14.97
C ASN A 146 9.01 -7.30 13.92
N VAL A 147 7.78 -6.94 14.28
CA VAL A 147 6.68 -6.78 13.33
C VAL A 147 6.40 -5.29 13.18
N LEU A 148 6.45 -4.79 11.95
CA LEU A 148 6.03 -3.43 11.61
C LEU A 148 4.62 -3.48 11.06
N HIS A 149 3.74 -2.65 11.60
CA HIS A 149 2.47 -2.29 10.97
C HIS A 149 2.65 -0.99 10.21
N GLN A 150 2.21 -0.96 8.96
CA GLN A 150 2.36 0.18 8.07
C GLN A 150 1.03 0.55 7.44
N ILE A 151 0.76 1.85 7.36
CA ILE A 151 -0.38 2.42 6.63
C ILE A 151 0.20 3.18 5.44
N LEU A 152 -0.25 2.81 4.24
CA LEU A 152 0.24 3.33 2.98
C LEU A 152 -0.86 4.15 2.29
N PHE A 153 -0.53 5.36 1.89
CA PHE A 153 -1.42 6.25 1.14
C PHE A 153 -1.00 6.22 -0.33
N LEU A 154 -1.93 5.84 -1.21
CA LEU A 154 -1.67 5.66 -2.62
C LEU A 154 -2.53 6.60 -3.48
N ASP A 155 -1.93 7.06 -4.55
CA ASP A 155 -2.50 7.98 -5.53
C ASP A 155 -1.80 7.72 -6.88
N HIS A 156 -2.51 7.91 -7.99
CA HIS A 156 -1.86 7.77 -9.29
C HIS A 156 -0.92 8.95 -9.56
N ASP A 157 0.29 8.65 -10.01
CA ASP A 157 1.24 9.68 -10.46
C ASP A 157 0.96 10.08 -11.93
N LYS A 158 1.70 11.06 -12.44
CA LYS A 158 1.57 11.58 -13.81
C LYS A 158 1.81 10.54 -14.91
N ASP A 159 2.49 9.44 -14.58
CA ASP A 159 2.70 8.30 -15.48
C ASP A 159 1.53 7.30 -15.48
N GLY A 160 0.48 7.58 -14.70
CA GLY A 160 -0.73 6.77 -14.60
C GLY A 160 -0.56 5.51 -13.76
N LYS A 161 0.52 5.37 -12.99
CA LYS A 161 0.72 4.24 -12.07
C LYS A 161 0.32 4.62 -10.66
N LEU A 162 -0.34 3.71 -9.95
CA LEU A 162 -0.62 3.87 -8.52
C LEU A 162 0.67 3.72 -7.71
N LYS A 163 1.03 4.76 -6.95
CA LYS A 163 2.26 4.79 -6.13
C LYS A 163 1.97 5.18 -4.70
N ILE A 164 2.79 4.68 -3.78
CA ILE A 164 2.78 5.09 -2.38
C ILE A 164 3.42 6.48 -2.28
N PHE A 165 2.68 7.48 -1.82
CA PHE A 165 3.21 8.84 -1.69
C PHE A 165 3.44 9.29 -0.25
N GLU A 166 2.78 8.63 0.70
CA GLU A 166 2.91 8.86 2.14
C GLU A 166 2.77 7.53 2.88
N THR A 167 3.43 7.42 4.04
CA THR A 167 3.43 6.19 4.83
C THR A 167 3.55 6.47 6.32
N THR A 168 2.97 5.58 7.13
CA THR A 168 3.27 5.48 8.55
C THR A 168 3.79 4.10 8.88
N SER A 169 4.55 4.01 9.96
CA SER A 169 5.10 2.75 10.45
C SER A 169 5.11 2.75 11.96
N GLY A 170 4.74 1.63 12.57
CA GLY A 170 4.82 1.40 14.01
C GLY A 170 5.18 -0.03 14.33
N LYS A 171 6.06 -0.24 15.31
CA LYS A 171 6.30 -1.59 15.85
C LYS A 171 5.07 -2.06 16.60
N VAL A 172 4.67 -3.31 16.38
CA VAL A 172 3.55 -3.97 17.04
C VAL A 172 3.98 -5.35 17.53
N ASP A 173 3.35 -5.84 18.61
CA ASP A 173 3.63 -7.19 19.13
C ASP A 173 3.10 -8.29 18.19
N SER A 174 1.99 -8.00 17.50
CA SER A 174 1.34 -8.89 16.55
C SER A 174 0.70 -8.09 15.42
N CYS A 175 0.70 -8.64 14.21
CA CYS A 175 0.06 -7.99 13.06
C CYS A 175 -1.47 -8.00 13.22
N PRO A 176 -2.16 -6.84 13.16
CA PRO A 176 -3.62 -6.77 13.26
C PRO A 176 -4.36 -7.44 12.09
N LEU A 177 -3.66 -7.75 11.01
CA LEU A 177 -4.19 -8.43 9.82
C LEU A 177 -4.02 -9.96 9.87
N ALA A 178 -3.25 -10.48 10.82
CA ALA A 178 -3.07 -11.91 11.01
C ALA A 178 -4.20 -12.42 11.91
N ALA A 179 -5.25 -12.96 11.29
CA ALA A 179 -6.33 -13.68 11.98
C ALA A 179 -5.89 -15.09 12.42
#